data_AF-A0A9E4T698-F1
#
_entry.id   AF-A0A9E4T698-F1
#
_cell.length_a   1.000
_cell.length_b   1.000
_cell.length_c   1.000
_cell.angle_alpha   90.00
_cell.angle_beta   90.00
_cell.angle_gamma   90.00
#
_symmetry.space_group_name_H-M   'P 1'
#
loop_
_entity.id
_entity.type
_entity.pdbx_description
1 polymer ?
#
loop_
_entity_poly.entity_id
_entity_poly.type
_entity_poly.pdbx_seq_one_letter_code
_entity_poly.pdbx_strand_id
1 'polypeptide(L)' 'MEKPITDEDIINFLRLNKAKYASQIELMQAAAQLLWPHGPPTAAGLRIARLVMHELNSYRGHTPRVGTGSLA' A
#
# COMPACT_ATOMS: atom_id res chain seq x y z
N MET A 1 -6.82 -21.08 -15.70
CA MET A 1 -7.43 -19.80 -15.30
C MET A 1 -6.43 -19.12 -14.38
N GLU A 2 -5.78 -18.04 -14.83
CA GLU A 2 -4.94 -17.22 -13.94
C GLU A 2 -5.83 -16.68 -12.82
N LYS A 3 -5.41 -16.89 -11.57
CA LYS A 3 -6.16 -16.40 -10.42
C LYS A 3 -6.28 -14.87 -10.52
N PRO A 4 -7.48 -14.29 -10.34
CA PRO A 4 -7.63 -12.85 -10.31
C PRO A 4 -6.83 -12.29 -9.13
N ILE A 5 -6.05 -11.24 -9.38
CA ILE A 5 -5.24 -10.55 -8.37
C ILE A 5 -6.17 -9.85 -7.37
N THR A 6 -6.04 -10.22 -6.10
CA THR A 6 -6.88 -9.72 -5.01
C THR A 6 -6.29 -8.46 -4.36
N ASP A 7 -7.10 -7.77 -3.56
CA ASP A 7 -6.62 -6.61 -2.78
C ASP A 7 -5.56 -7.02 -1.76
N GLU A 8 -5.69 -8.23 -1.18
CA GLU A 8 -4.72 -8.78 -0.24
C GLU A 8 -3.36 -9.02 -0.89
N ASP A 9 -3.33 -9.51 -2.13
CA ASP A 9 -2.08 -9.70 -2.88
C ASP A 9 -1.36 -8.37 -3.10
N ILE A 10 -2.12 -7.33 -3.46
CA ILE A 10 -1.60 -5.97 -3.65
C ILE A 10 -1.06 -5.44 -2.31
N ILE A 11 -1.82 -5.56 -1.22
CA ILE A 11 -1.40 -5.09 0.12
C ILE A 11 -0.15 -5.83 0.58
N ASN A 12 -0.09 -7.15 0.42
CA ASN A 12 1.08 -7.95 0.79
C ASN A 12 2.30 -7.55 -0.03
N PHE A 13 2.14 -7.32 -1.34
CA PHE A 13 3.22 -6.83 -2.18
C PHE A 13 3.74 -5.47 -1.72
N LEU A 14 2.84 -4.53 -1.42
CA LEU A 14 3.18 -3.19 -0.93
C LEU A 14 3.94 -3.26 0.39
N ARG A 15 3.45 -4.07 1.36
CA ARG A 15 4.09 -4.23 2.68
C ARG A 15 5.48 -4.86 2.60
N LEU A 16 5.63 -5.94 1.81
CA LEU A 16 6.89 -6.68 1.69
C LEU A 16 7.99 -5.86 0.98
N ASN A 17 7.61 -4.97 0.07
CA ASN A 17 8.58 -4.23 -0.73
C ASN A 17 8.69 -2.75 -0.35
N LYS A 18 7.92 -2.24 0.63
CA LYS A 18 7.97 -0.85 1.09
C LYS A 18 9.39 -0.36 1.41
N ALA A 19 10.23 -1.21 1.99
CA ALA A 19 11.61 -0.87 2.34
C ALA A 19 12.58 -0.86 1.13
N LYS A 20 12.18 -1.43 -0.01
CA LYS A 20 13.02 -1.54 -1.22
C LYS A 20 12.88 -0.35 -2.17
N TYR A 21 11.84 0.47 -2.00
CA TYR A 21 11.56 1.60 -2.89
C TYR A 21 11.73 2.92 -2.13
N ALA A 22 12.29 3.92 -2.80
CA ALA A 22 12.60 5.22 -2.18
C ALA A 22 11.32 6.06 -1.99
N SER A 23 10.31 5.84 -2.83
CA SER A 23 9.03 6.52 -2.73
C SER A 23 7.83 5.57 -2.89
N GLN A 24 6.68 6.02 -2.39
CA GLN A 24 5.42 5.30 -2.55
C GLN A 24 4.94 5.28 -4.01
N ILE A 25 5.28 6.32 -4.78
CA ILE A 25 4.96 6.39 -6.21
C ILE A 25 5.71 5.31 -6.97
N GLU A 26 7.00 5.13 -6.67
CA GLU A 26 7.81 4.03 -7.24
C GLU A 26 7.26 2.66 -6.85
N LEU A 27 6.92 2.47 -5.57
CA LEU A 27 6.30 1.25 -5.08
C LEU A 27 4.99 0.94 -5.82
N MET A 28 4.15 1.94 -6.07
CA MET A 28 2.90 1.81 -6.81
C MET A 28 3.12 1.47 -8.28
N GLN A 29 4.07 2.12 -8.94
CA GLN A 29 4.41 1.85 -10.34
C GLN A 29 4.96 0.43 -10.49
N ALA A 30 5.84 0.00 -9.58
CA ALA A 30 6.37 -1.35 -9.56
C ALA A 30 5.29 -2.40 -9.31
N ALA A 31 4.37 -2.14 -8.37
CA ALA A 31 3.22 -3.01 -8.12
C ALA A 31 2.33 -3.13 -9.37
N ALA A 32 2.06 -2.02 -10.06
CA ALA A 32 1.25 -2.03 -11.27
C ALA A 32 1.91 -2.83 -12.41
N GLN A 33 3.22 -2.69 -12.61
CA GLN A 33 3.98 -3.41 -13.64
C GLN A 33 4.12 -4.90 -13.34
N LEU A 34 4.36 -5.28 -12.08
CA LEU A 34 4.55 -6.68 -11.69
C LEU A 34 3.25 -7.48 -11.67
N LEU A 35 2.16 -6.85 -11.23
CA LEU A 35 0.83 -7.46 -11.21
C LEU A 35 0.19 -7.48 -12.60
N TRP A 36 0.51 -6.50 -13.44
CA TRP A 36 0.02 -6.43 -14.82
C TRP A 36 1.16 -6.14 -15.80
N PRO A 37 1.92 -7.17 -16.21
CA PRO A 37 3.05 -7.00 -17.13
C PRO A 37 2.65 -6.48 -18.52
N HIS A 38 1.38 -6.63 -18.91
CA HIS A 38 0.82 -6.07 -20.15
C HIS A 38 0.17 -4.69 -19.98
N GLY A 39 0.37 -4.06 -18.81
CA GLY A 39 -0.20 -2.78 -18.45
C GLY A 39 -1.41 -2.94 -17.51
N PRO A 40 -1.47 -2.16 -16.42
CA PRO A 40 -2.62 -2.20 -15.51
C PRO A 40 -3.89 -1.79 -16.26
N PRO A 41 -5.03 -2.47 -16.05
CA PRO A 41 -6.31 -1.97 -16.53
C PRO A 41 -6.57 -0.57 -15.93
N THR A 42 -7.34 0.27 -16.62
CA THR A 42 -7.56 1.68 -16.25
C THR A 42 -7.98 1.86 -14.77
N ALA A 43 -8.68 0.87 -14.20
CA ALA A 43 -9.11 0.85 -12.81
C ALA A 43 -8.06 0.32 -11.80
N ALA A 44 -7.05 -0.43 -12.23
CA ALA A 44 -6.04 -1.04 -11.33
C ALA A 44 -5.13 0.01 -10.69
N GLY A 45 -4.71 1.04 -11.42
CA GLY A 45 -3.92 2.14 -10.85
C GLY A 45 -4.66 2.86 -9.70
N LEU A 46 -5.96 3.14 -9.92
CA LEU A 46 -6.85 3.71 -8.89
C LEU A 46 -7.05 2.78 -7.69
N ARG A 47 -7.10 1.46 -7.93
CA ARG A 47 -7.25 0.43 -6.90
C ARG A 47 -5.99 0.35 -6.03
N ILE A 48 -4.79 0.29 -6.63
CA ILE A 48 -3.52 0.34 -5.90
C ILE A 48 -3.40 1.65 -5.12
N ALA A 49 -3.73 2.80 -5.72
CA ALA A 49 -3.66 4.10 -5.06
C ALA A 49 -4.54 4.16 -3.81
N ARG A 50 -5.78 3.64 -3.89
CA ARG A 50 -6.68 3.54 -2.73
C ARG A 50 -6.10 2.66 -1.63
N LEU A 51 -5.53 1.51 -1.98
CA LEU A 51 -4.95 0.58 -1.01
C LEU A 51 -3.70 1.17 -0.33
N VAL A 52 -2.85 1.89 -1.07
CA VAL A 52 -1.70 2.60 -0.50
C VAL A 52 -2.16 3.70 0.45
N MET A 53 -3.13 4.53 0.06
CA MET A 53 -3.68 5.55 0.96
C MET A 53 -4.33 4.94 2.21
N HIS A 54 -5.03 3.81 2.06
CA HIS A 54 -5.62 3.07 3.18
C HIS A 54 -4.52 2.60 4.15
N GLU A 55 -3.47 1.94 3.66
CA GLU A 55 -2.32 1.52 4.47
C GLU A 55 -1.66 2.68 5.23
N LEU A 56 -1.55 3.86 4.61
CA LEU A 56 -0.95 5.04 5.23
C LEU A 56 -1.84 5.65 6.31
N ASN A 57 -3.14 5.73 6.07
CA ASN A 57 -4.10 6.24 7.03
C ASN A 57 -4.26 5.27 8.21
N SER A 58 -4.23 3.96 7.97
CA SER A 58 -4.17 2.95 9.02
C SER A 58 -2.90 3.08 9.87
N TYR A 59 -1.75 3.41 9.27
CA TYR A 59 -0.51 3.67 10.03
C TYR A 59 -0.55 4.99 10.82
N ARG A 60 -1.19 6.04 10.30
CA ARG A 60 -1.34 7.33 10.99
C ARG A 60 -2.36 7.32 12.14
N GLY A 61 -3.30 6.37 12.15
CA GLY A 61 -4.21 6.14 13.27
C GLY A 61 -3.56 5.46 14.49
N HIS A 62 -2.30 5.04 14.37
CA HIS A 62 -1.49 4.49 15.46
C HIS A 62 -0.38 5.48 15.86
N THR A 63 -0.77 6.70 16.24
CA THR A 63 0.00 7.37 17.28
C THR A 63 -0.29 6.60 18.58
N PRO A 64 0.66 5.89 19.20
CA PRO A 64 0.54 5.63 20.61
C PRO A 64 0.32 7.00 21.24
N ARG A 65 -0.75 7.13 22.02
CA ARG A 65 -1.00 8.32 22.83
C ARG A 65 0.20 8.41 23.78
N VAL A 66 1.26 9.11 23.35
CA VAL A 66 2.45 9.37 24.15
C VAL A 66 1.92 10.00 25.43
N GLY A 67 2.28 9.37 26.55
CA GLY A 67 1.69 9.62 27.86
C GLY A 67 1.49 11.11 28.09
N THR A 68 0.23 11.52 28.24
CA THR A 68 -0.06 12.65 29.11
C THR A 68 0.33 12.18 30.50
N GLY A 69 1.57 12.48 30.89
CA GLY A 69 1.91 12.62 32.28
C GLY A 69 0.91 13.59 32.88
N SER A 70 -0.10 13.05 33.56
CA SER A 70 -0.82 13.83 34.55
C SER A 70 0.09 13.90 35.76
N LEU A 71 0.80 15.03 35.83
CA LEU A 71 1.11 15.70 37.08
C LEU A 71 -0.18 15.80 37.90
N ALA A 72 -0.25 15.09 39.02
CA ALA A 72 -1.06 15.41 40.20
C ALA A 72 -0.61 14.51 41.36
#